data_AF-A0A4Y2RLH3-F1
#
_entry.id   AF-A0A4Y2RLH3-F1
#
_cell.length_a   1.000
_cell.length_b   1.000
_cell.length_c   1.000
_cell.angle_alpha   90.00
_cell.angle_beta   90.00
_cell.angle_gamma   90.00
#
_symmetry.space_group_name_H-M   'P 1'
#
loop_
_entity.id
_entity.type
_entity.pdbx_description
1 polymer ?
#
loop_
_entity_poly.entity_id
_entity_poly.type
_entity_poly.pdbx_seq_one_letter_code
_entity_poly.pdbx_strand_id
1 'polypeptide(L)'
;MRLSGLWKWTHITPPITPLLNCRGTIVNEVLEEAEQSCKEVRKRKKKRFFDKKCEDESSEIFQHKKFKLALLQVNDRIEAELERRFQSMQKVNEIFGFLSPKQLSTLDNKTLREKASALRNLYRDDLDKDELSVEIESFKYTVVSSDNLAGNESKKSKLNSTALDF
;
A
#
# COMPACT_ATOMS: atom_id res chain seq x y z
N MET A 1 1.41 -16.23 17.43
CA MET A 1 1.38 -15.07 16.51
C MET A 1 0.02 -14.39 16.66
N ARG A 2 -0.02 -13.09 17.00
CA ARG A 2 -1.26 -12.38 17.33
C ARG A 2 -1.97 -11.97 16.04
N LEU A 3 -3.14 -12.55 15.78
CA LEU A 3 -4.04 -12.27 14.64
C LEU A 3 -4.76 -10.89 14.73
N SER A 4 -4.41 -10.04 15.69
CA SER A 4 -5.19 -8.83 16.01
C SER A 4 -4.90 -7.61 15.12
N GLY A 5 -4.03 -7.72 14.12
CA GLY A 5 -3.64 -6.60 13.25
C GLY A 5 -4.38 -6.52 11.90
N LEU A 6 -5.00 -7.62 11.45
CA LEU A 6 -5.51 -7.73 10.07
C LEU A 6 -6.68 -6.79 9.75
N TRP A 7 -7.43 -6.36 10.76
CA TRP A 7 -8.62 -5.52 10.58
C TRP A 7 -8.30 -4.05 10.31
N LYS A 8 -7.05 -3.61 10.56
CA LYS A 8 -6.62 -2.22 10.31
C LYS A 8 -6.44 -1.91 8.82
N TRP A 9 -6.41 -2.92 7.94
CA TRP A 9 -6.06 -2.78 6.53
C TRP A 9 -7.26 -2.81 5.58
N THR A 10 -8.45 -3.15 6.06
CA THR A 10 -9.65 -3.38 5.23
C THR A 10 -10.20 -2.12 4.56
N HIS A 11 -9.85 -0.93 5.06
CA HIS A 11 -10.32 0.35 4.54
C HIS A 11 -9.27 1.09 3.70
N ILE A 12 -8.04 0.55 3.57
CA ILE A 12 -6.93 1.21 2.88
C ILE A 12 -6.46 0.32 1.72
N THR A 13 -7.09 0.58 0.57
CA THR A 13 -6.77 0.12 -0.80
C THR A 13 -7.09 -1.34 -1.19
N PRO A 14 -7.82 -1.57 -2.31
CA PRO A 14 -8.14 -2.91 -2.81
C PRO A 14 -6.96 -3.83 -3.24
N PRO A 15 -5.74 -3.37 -3.63
CA PRO A 15 -4.70 -4.26 -4.16
C PRO A 15 -4.10 -5.25 -3.15
N ILE A 16 -4.24 -5.02 -1.84
CA ILE A 16 -3.59 -5.84 -0.79
C ILE A 16 -4.47 -7.04 -0.38
N THR A 17 -5.77 -6.97 -0.66
CA THR A 17 -6.75 -8.00 -0.30
C THR A 17 -6.46 -9.41 -0.83
N PRO A 18 -5.95 -9.60 -2.07
CA PRO A 18 -5.69 -10.95 -2.58
C PRO A 18 -4.50 -11.60 -1.88
N LEU A 19 -3.47 -10.81 -1.53
CA LEU A 19 -2.23 -11.26 -0.92
C LEU A 19 -2.44 -11.77 0.51
N LEU A 20 -3.30 -11.08 1.27
CA LEU A 20 -3.72 -11.50 2.61
C LEU A 20 -4.55 -12.79 2.58
N ASN A 21 -5.40 -12.96 1.56
CA ASN A 21 -6.23 -14.15 1.41
C ASN A 21 -5.39 -15.39 1.10
N CYS A 22 -4.44 -15.28 0.16
CA CYS A 22 -3.50 -16.35 -0.16
C CYS A 22 -2.63 -16.76 1.05
N ARG A 23 -2.21 -15.80 1.87
CA ARG A 23 -1.44 -16.07 3.10
C ARG A 23 -2.25 -16.89 4.11
N GLY A 24 -3.53 -16.57 4.30
CA GLY A 24 -4.41 -17.30 5.20
C GLY A 24 -4.55 -18.78 4.81
N THR A 25 -4.74 -19.06 3.52
CA THR A 25 -4.82 -20.43 3.00
C THR A 25 -3.52 -21.21 3.23
N ILE A 26 -2.35 -20.62 2.92
CA ILE A 26 -1.05 -21.29 3.07
C ILE A 26 -0.72 -21.57 4.54
N VAL A 27 -1.00 -20.61 5.44
CA VAL A 27 -0.76 -20.79 6.89
C VAL A 27 -1.65 -21.90 7.45
N ASN A 28 -2.93 -21.95 7.04
CA ASN A 28 -3.83 -23.01 7.48
C ASN A 28 -3.40 -24.37 6.93
N GLU A 29 -3.01 -24.48 5.66
CA GLU A 29 -2.53 -25.73 5.07
C GLU A 29 -1.27 -26.26 5.79
N VAL A 30 -0.30 -25.40 6.08
CA VAL A 30 0.93 -25.77 6.82
C VAL A 30 0.60 -26.19 8.26
N LEU A 31 -0.37 -25.53 8.90
CA LEU A 31 -0.77 -25.86 10.27
C LEU A 31 -1.50 -27.21 10.33
N GLU A 32 -2.45 -27.46 9.43
CA GLU A 32 -3.18 -28.72 9.32
C GLU A 32 -2.23 -29.89 8.99
N GLU A 33 -1.26 -29.68 8.08
CA GLU A 33 -0.22 -30.68 7.78
C GLU A 33 0.68 -31.00 9.00
N ALA A 34 0.97 -30.00 9.85
CA ALA A 34 1.76 -30.19 11.06
C ALA A 34 0.97 -30.96 12.14
N GLU A 35 -0.33 -30.69 12.27
CA GLU A 35 -1.20 -31.44 13.17
C GLU A 35 -1.39 -32.90 12.73
N GLN A 36 -1.54 -33.14 11.42
CA GLN A 36 -1.72 -34.48 10.87
C GLN A 36 -0.47 -35.36 11.07
N SER A 37 0.73 -34.78 10.88
CA SER A 37 2.02 -35.41 11.17
C SER A 37 2.16 -35.84 12.64
N CYS A 38 1.62 -35.06 13.59
CA CYS A 38 1.69 -35.38 15.02
C CYS A 38 0.63 -36.38 15.47
N LYS A 39 -0.52 -36.48 14.77
CA LYS A 39 -1.58 -37.47 15.04
C LYS A 39 -1.23 -38.88 14.53
N GLU A 40 -0.23 -39.02 13.66
CA GLU A 40 0.27 -40.33 13.21
C GLU A 40 1.17 -41.01 14.26
N VAL A 41 0.64 -41.19 15.48
CA VAL A 41 1.28 -41.94 16.56
C VAL A 41 1.13 -43.45 16.32
N ARG A 42 2.26 -44.07 15.97
CA ARG A 42 2.63 -45.51 16.04
C ARG A 42 1.58 -46.53 15.56
N LYS A 43 1.52 -46.76 14.24
CA LYS A 43 1.06 -48.05 13.73
C LYS A 43 2.14 -49.12 13.98
N ARG A 44 1.75 -50.23 14.62
CA ARG A 44 2.60 -51.40 14.92
C ARG A 44 3.25 -51.91 13.62
N LYS A 45 4.56 -52.16 13.61
CA LYS A 45 5.29 -52.66 12.41
C LYS A 45 4.70 -54.02 11.99
N LYS A 46 4.02 -54.05 10.83
CA LYS A 46 3.71 -55.29 10.11
C LYS A 46 4.97 -55.71 9.33
N LYS A 47 5.45 -56.95 9.53
CA LYS A 47 6.62 -57.51 8.83
C LYS A 47 6.35 -57.47 7.32
N ARG A 48 7.15 -56.69 6.58
CA ARG A 48 7.06 -56.59 5.11
C ARG A 48 8.09 -57.53 4.48
N PHE A 49 7.77 -58.01 3.29
CA PHE A 49 8.66 -58.81 2.45
C PHE A 49 9.95 -58.03 2.12
N PHE A 50 11.06 -58.77 2.05
CA PHE A 50 12.44 -58.25 2.08
C PHE A 50 12.83 -57.42 0.85
N ASP A 51 12.10 -57.53 -0.26
CA ASP A 51 12.59 -57.08 -1.57
C ASP A 51 11.89 -55.85 -2.16
N LYS A 52 10.94 -55.23 -1.43
CA LYS A 52 10.31 -53.98 -1.89
C LYS A 52 11.17 -52.79 -1.46
N LYS A 53 11.87 -52.15 -2.40
CA LYS A 53 12.56 -50.87 -2.17
C LYS A 53 11.53 -49.84 -1.69
N CYS A 54 11.79 -49.27 -0.52
CA CYS A 54 10.97 -48.21 0.05
C CYS A 54 11.49 -46.89 -0.54
N GLU A 55 10.71 -46.24 -1.39
CA GLU A 55 10.99 -44.87 -1.80
C GLU A 55 10.62 -43.94 -0.63
N ASP A 56 11.54 -43.05 -0.28
CA ASP A 56 11.39 -42.14 0.85
C ASP A 56 10.78 -40.83 0.35
N GLU A 57 9.45 -40.76 0.31
CA GLU A 57 8.71 -39.55 -0.07
C GLU A 57 8.96 -38.37 0.90
N SER A 58 9.64 -38.60 2.03
CA SER A 58 9.89 -37.56 3.03
C SER A 58 10.76 -36.40 2.51
N SER A 59 11.64 -36.66 1.53
CA SER A 59 12.48 -35.62 0.94
C SER A 59 11.71 -34.61 0.11
N GLU A 60 10.66 -35.03 -0.60
CA GLU A 60 9.85 -34.15 -1.44
C GLU A 60 8.92 -33.27 -0.59
N ILE A 61 8.28 -33.86 0.42
CA ILE A 61 7.46 -33.15 1.41
C ILE A 61 8.30 -32.10 2.16
N PHE A 62 9.57 -32.40 2.46
CA PHE A 62 10.49 -31.47 3.12
C PHE A 62 10.84 -30.25 2.24
N GLN A 63 11.10 -30.44 0.94
CA GLN A 63 11.40 -29.33 0.03
C GLN A 63 10.18 -28.44 -0.21
N HIS A 64 8.99 -29.03 -0.36
CA HIS A 64 7.75 -28.28 -0.52
C HIS A 64 7.46 -27.38 0.69
N LYS A 65 7.70 -27.90 1.91
CA LYS A 65 7.59 -27.13 3.15
C LYS A 65 8.62 -26.01 3.24
N LYS A 66 9.87 -26.27 2.85
CA LYS A 66 10.93 -25.25 2.81
C LYS A 66 10.59 -24.12 1.82
N PHE A 67 10.02 -24.46 0.66
CA PHE A 67 9.55 -23.50 -0.33
C PHE A 67 8.35 -22.67 0.18
N LYS A 68 7.32 -23.32 0.76
CA LYS A 68 6.19 -22.64 1.41
C LYS A 68 6.66 -21.65 2.50
N LEU A 69 7.62 -22.07 3.33
CA LEU A 69 8.21 -21.20 4.37
C LEU A 69 8.95 -20.00 3.77
N ALA A 70 9.73 -20.20 2.70
CA ALA A 70 10.43 -19.12 2.01
C ALA A 70 9.43 -18.10 1.39
N LEU A 71 8.32 -18.58 0.83
CA LEU A 71 7.24 -17.70 0.33
C LEU A 71 6.63 -16.85 1.44
N LEU A 72 6.36 -17.43 2.61
CA LEU A 72 5.84 -16.68 3.75
C LEU A 72 6.82 -15.59 4.21
N GLN A 73 8.12 -15.89 4.27
CA GLN A 73 9.15 -14.91 4.61
C GLN A 73 9.22 -13.75 3.60
N VAL A 74 9.10 -14.05 2.30
CA VAL A 74 9.05 -13.03 1.25
C VAL A 74 7.80 -12.16 1.40
N ASN A 75 6.65 -12.75 1.68
CA ASN A 75 5.40 -12.02 1.89
C ASN A 75 5.48 -11.10 3.12
N ASP A 76 5.98 -11.60 4.26
CA ASP A 76 6.16 -10.77 5.46
C ASP A 76 7.12 -9.59 5.18
N ARG A 77 8.16 -9.81 4.36
CA ARG A 77 9.07 -8.73 3.93
C ARG A 77 8.38 -7.71 3.03
N ILE A 78 7.58 -8.16 2.06
CA ILE A 78 6.83 -7.28 1.16
C ILE A 78 5.85 -6.42 1.97
N GLU A 79 5.10 -7.03 2.89
CA GLU A 79 4.15 -6.33 3.75
C GLU A 79 4.85 -5.26 4.59
N ALA A 80 5.97 -5.60 5.24
CA ALA A 80 6.76 -4.64 6.02
C ALA A 80 7.33 -3.49 5.17
N GLU A 81 7.72 -3.76 3.93
CA GLU A 81 8.26 -2.74 3.02
C GLU A 81 7.16 -1.81 2.50
N LEU A 82 6.01 -2.35 2.11
CA LEU A 82 4.84 -1.57 1.72
C LEU A 82 4.38 -0.67 2.86
N GLU A 83 4.37 -1.20 4.08
CA GLU A 83 4.01 -0.46 5.26
C GLU A 83 4.94 0.73 5.51
N ARG A 84 6.25 0.48 5.47
CA ARG A 84 7.25 1.54 5.61
C ARG A 84 7.07 2.64 4.56
N ARG A 85 6.85 2.26 3.30
CA ARG A 85 6.66 3.22 2.19
C ARG A 85 5.37 4.02 2.36
N PHE A 86 4.29 3.36 2.75
CA PHE A 86 3.01 4.04 2.97
C PHE A 86 3.12 5.05 4.11
N GLN A 87 3.68 4.66 5.25
CA GLN A 87 3.90 5.57 6.38
C GLN A 87 4.84 6.73 5.99
N SER A 88 5.91 6.45 5.24
CA SER A 88 6.81 7.50 4.75
C SER A 88 6.09 8.49 3.84
N MET A 89 5.25 8.01 2.93
CA MET A 89 4.47 8.86 2.02
C MET A 89 3.41 9.65 2.76
N GLN A 90 2.76 9.05 3.76
CA GLN A 90 1.79 9.73 4.62
C GLN A 90 2.43 10.90 5.37
N LYS A 91 3.63 10.72 5.94
CA LYS A 91 4.37 11.82 6.60
C LYS A 91 4.66 12.98 5.65
N VAL A 92 5.05 12.69 4.41
CA VAL A 92 5.25 13.74 3.39
C VAL A 92 3.93 14.47 3.12
N ASN A 93 2.82 13.74 3.00
CA ASN A 93 1.51 14.35 2.80
C ASN A 93 1.00 15.12 4.04
N GLU A 94 1.35 14.74 5.26
CA GLU A 94 1.02 15.51 6.47
C GLU A 94 1.72 16.87 6.48
N ILE A 95 2.98 16.92 6.03
CA ILE A 95 3.78 18.15 5.98
C ILE A 95 3.39 19.02 4.78
N PHE A 96 3.31 18.45 3.58
CA PHE A 96 3.17 19.19 2.32
C PHE A 96 1.78 19.10 1.69
N GLY A 97 0.88 18.25 2.19
CA GLY A 97 -0.40 17.97 1.54
C GLY A 97 -1.33 19.18 1.42
N PHE A 98 -1.12 20.22 2.22
CA PHE A 98 -1.85 21.48 2.11
C PHE A 98 -1.54 22.25 0.81
N LEU A 99 -0.41 21.94 0.15
CA LEU A 99 -0.03 22.48 -1.16
C LEU A 99 -0.72 21.76 -2.32
N SER A 100 -1.54 20.73 -2.05
CA SER A 100 -2.29 20.08 -3.11
C SER A 100 -3.31 21.04 -3.75
N PRO A 101 -3.54 20.97 -5.07
CA PRO A 101 -4.44 21.90 -5.77
C PRO A 101 -5.84 21.97 -5.15
N LYS A 102 -6.37 20.83 -4.71
CA LYS A 102 -7.66 20.73 -4.01
C LYS A 102 -7.69 21.47 -2.68
N GLN A 103 -6.59 21.42 -1.92
CA GLN A 103 -6.48 22.15 -0.65
C GLN A 103 -6.27 23.64 -0.90
N LEU A 104 -5.41 24.01 -1.85
CA LEU A 104 -5.13 25.41 -2.19
C LEU A 104 -6.35 26.17 -2.69
N SER A 105 -7.23 25.54 -3.46
CA SER A 105 -8.49 26.16 -3.92
C SER A 105 -9.51 26.36 -2.80
N THR A 106 -9.40 25.62 -1.69
CA THR A 106 -10.38 25.63 -0.58
C THR A 106 -9.90 26.44 0.63
N LEU A 107 -8.61 26.37 0.97
CA LEU A 107 -8.02 27.02 2.14
C LEU A 107 -8.05 28.55 1.99
N ASP A 108 -8.38 29.26 3.06
CA ASP A 108 -8.22 30.71 3.12
C ASP A 108 -6.74 31.10 3.27
N ASN A 109 -6.41 32.35 2.90
CA ASN A 109 -5.02 32.82 2.92
C ASN A 109 -4.44 32.90 4.33
N LYS A 110 -5.27 33.15 5.36
CA LYS A 110 -4.79 33.22 6.74
C LYS A 110 -4.31 31.85 7.21
N THR A 111 -5.12 30.81 7.04
CA THR A 111 -4.73 29.43 7.37
C THR A 111 -3.58 28.94 6.49
N LEU A 112 -3.53 29.35 5.21
CA LEU A 112 -2.40 29.03 4.34
C LEU A 112 -1.07 29.58 4.85
N ARG A 113 -1.06 30.84 5.32
CA ARG A 113 0.11 31.48 5.92
C ARG A 113 0.51 30.84 7.25
N GLU A 114 -0.45 30.40 8.05
CA GLU A 114 -0.17 29.63 9.28
C GLU A 114 0.54 28.30 8.96
N LYS A 115 0.08 27.58 7.93
CA LYS A 115 0.73 26.34 7.47
C LYS A 115 2.11 26.59 6.86
N ALA A 116 2.28 27.66 6.09
CA ALA A 116 3.58 28.08 5.58
C ALA A 116 4.57 28.38 6.72
N SER A 117 4.12 29.11 7.75
CA SER A 117 4.92 29.39 8.95
C SER A 117 5.30 28.11 9.71
N ALA A 118 4.37 27.17 9.86
CA ALA A 118 4.66 25.86 10.45
C ALA A 118 5.70 25.07 9.64
N LEU A 119 5.59 25.05 8.31
CA LEU A 119 6.53 24.40 7.41
C LEU A 119 7.93 25.03 7.50
N ARG A 120 8.01 26.37 7.46
CA ARG A 120 9.25 27.12 7.67
C ARG A 120 9.88 26.82 9.01
N ASN A 121 9.08 26.66 10.07
CA ASN A 121 9.61 26.33 11.39
C ASN A 121 10.18 24.92 11.48
N LEU A 122 9.75 24.01 10.59
CA LEU A 122 10.27 22.65 10.47
C LEU A 122 11.61 22.62 9.71
N TYR A 123 11.77 23.49 8.71
CA TYR A 123 12.96 23.59 7.86
C TYR A 123 13.57 25.00 7.92
N ARG A 124 13.95 25.44 9.12
CA ARG A 124 14.39 26.84 9.37
C ARG A 124 15.64 27.24 8.61
N ASP A 125 16.53 26.28 8.39
CA ASP A 125 17.82 26.52 7.75
C ASP A 125 17.70 26.55 6.23
N ASP A 126 16.61 25.97 5.68
CA ASP A 126 16.37 25.85 4.24
C ASP A 126 15.35 26.86 3.71
N LEU A 127 14.46 27.38 4.58
CA LEU A 127 13.33 28.21 4.18
C LEU A 127 13.42 29.63 4.75
N ASP A 128 13.41 30.61 3.85
CA ASP A 128 13.33 32.02 4.22
C ASP A 128 11.98 32.34 4.88
N LYS A 129 12.03 33.17 5.92
CA LYS A 129 10.87 33.49 6.76
C LYS A 129 9.84 34.34 6.02
N ASP A 130 10.32 35.31 5.25
CA ASP A 130 9.51 36.39 4.71
C ASP A 130 9.10 36.08 3.26
N GLU A 131 9.92 35.30 2.53
CA GLU A 131 9.66 34.89 1.14
C GLU A 131 8.59 33.80 1.03
N LEU A 132 8.68 32.73 1.83
CA LEU A 132 7.85 31.52 1.66
C LEU A 132 6.33 31.82 1.71
N SER A 133 5.92 32.72 2.59
CA SER A 133 4.50 33.07 2.72
C SER A 133 3.98 33.79 1.47
N VAL A 134 4.78 34.69 0.91
CA VAL A 134 4.42 35.46 -0.30
C VAL A 134 4.38 34.55 -1.52
N GLU A 135 5.36 33.65 -1.66
CA GLU A 135 5.41 32.69 -2.75
C GLU A 135 4.22 31.73 -2.73
N ILE A 136 3.85 31.19 -1.57
CA ILE A 136 2.72 30.25 -1.45
C ILE A 136 1.39 30.94 -1.79
N GLU A 137 1.19 32.20 -1.38
CA GLU A 137 -0.01 32.96 -1.75
C GLU A 137 -0.07 33.24 -3.27
N SER A 138 1.07 33.61 -3.87
CA SER A 138 1.17 33.78 -5.32
C SER A 138 0.89 32.49 -6.08
N PHE A 139 1.48 31.38 -5.62
CA PHE A 139 1.30 30.05 -6.20
C PHE A 139 -0.17 29.62 -6.17
N LYS A 140 -0.88 29.85 -5.06
CA LYS A 140 -2.32 29.58 -4.96
C LYS A 140 -3.10 30.31 -6.06
N TYR A 141 -2.79 31.59 -6.31
CA TYR A 141 -3.46 32.35 -7.36
C TYR A 141 -3.25 31.70 -8.73
N THR A 142 -2.00 31.32 -9.06
CA THR A 142 -1.68 30.62 -10.32
C THR A 142 -2.44 29.31 -10.48
N VAL A 143 -2.51 28.48 -9.43
CA VAL A 143 -3.23 27.20 -9.45
C VAL A 143 -4.72 27.42 -9.69
N VAL A 144 -5.36 28.33 -8.94
CA VAL A 144 -6.78 28.64 -9.10
C VAL A 144 -7.08 29.22 -10.48
N SER A 145 -6.20 30.07 -11.03
CA SER A 145 -6.36 30.60 -12.39
C SER A 145 -6.31 29.50 -13.46
N SER A 146 -5.45 28.49 -13.30
CA SER A 146 -5.34 27.38 -14.26
C SER A 146 -6.56 26.45 -14.28
N ASP A 147 -7.17 26.15 -13.13
CA ASP A 147 -8.37 25.30 -13.04
C ASP A 147 -9.57 25.92 -13.79
N ASN A 148 -9.69 27.25 -13.76
CA ASN A 148 -10.75 27.98 -14.46
C ASN A 148 -10.58 27.98 -16.00
N LEU A 149 -9.36 27.76 -16.49
CA LEU A 149 -9.06 27.68 -17.92
C LEU A 149 -9.43 26.30 -18.49
N ALA A 150 -9.08 25.21 -17.80
CA ALA A 150 -9.40 23.85 -18.23
C ALA A 150 -10.92 23.58 -18.35
N GLY A 151 -11.73 24.21 -17.48
CA GLY A 151 -13.20 24.10 -17.53
C GLY A 151 -13.86 24.83 -18.71
N ASN A 152 -13.17 25.76 -19.37
CA ASN A 152 -13.72 26.52 -20.49
C ASN A 152 -13.40 25.88 -21.86
N GLU A 153 -12.28 25.16 -21.98
CA GLU A 153 -11.89 24.45 -23.21
C GLU A 153 -12.82 23.26 -23.49
N SER A 154 -13.27 22.57 -22.45
CA SER A 154 -14.23 21.46 -22.54
C SER A 154 -15.63 21.89 -23.03
N LYS A 155 -15.94 23.19 -23.01
CA LYS A 155 -17.23 23.74 -23.53
C LYS A 155 -17.11 24.22 -24.97
N LYS A 156 -15.92 24.60 -25.43
CA LYS A 156 -15.68 25.04 -26.82
C LYS A 156 -15.75 23.88 -27.81
N SER A 157 -15.26 22.69 -27.44
CA SER A 157 -15.28 21.50 -28.30
C SER A 157 -16.67 20.86 -28.50
N LYS A 158 -17.69 21.36 -27.78
CA LYS A 158 -19.08 20.86 -27.89
C LYS A 158 -19.97 21.75 -28.75
N LEU A 159 -19.54 22.96 -29.09
CA LEU A 159 -20.34 23.94 -29.86
C LEU A 159 -20.02 23.94 -31.37
N ASN A 160 -18.91 23.33 -31.79
CA ASN A 160 -18.47 23.27 -33.19
C ASN A 160 -18.84 21.96 -33.91
N SER A 161 -19.61 21.06 -33.29
CA SER A 161 -20.03 19.78 -33.88
C SER A 161 -21.44 19.77 -34.49
N THR A 162 -22.20 20.87 -34.47
CA THR A 162 -23.62 20.89 -34.91
C THR A 162 -23.90 21.86 -36.07
N ALA A 163 -22.88 22.25 -36.84
CA ALA A 163 -23.08 23.12 -38.00
C ALA A 163 -22.30 22.59 -39.20
N LEU A 164 -22.74 21.46 -39.76
CA LEU A 164 -22.47 21.05 -41.15
C LEU A 164 -23.29 19.78 -41.46
N ASP A 165 -24.60 19.94 -41.64
CA ASP A 165 -25.41 19.03 -42.46
C ASP A 165 -26.18 19.93 -43.44
N PHE A 166 -25.73 19.96 -44.70
CA PHE A 166 -26.48 20.46 -45.86
C PHE A 166 -27.05 19.26 -46.61
#